data_AF-A0A1A7XYQ6-F1
#
_entry.id   AF-A0A1A7XYQ6-F1
#
_cell.length_a   1.000
_cell.length_b   1.000
_cell.length_c   1.000
_cell.angle_alpha   90.00
_cell.angle_beta   90.00
_cell.angle_gamma   90.00
#
_symmetry.space_group_name_H-M   'P 1'
#
loop_
_entity.id
_entity.type
_entity.pdbx_description
1 polymer ?
#
loop_
_entity_poly.entity_id
_entity_poly.type
_entity_poly.pdbx_seq_one_letter_code
_entity_poly.pdbx_strand_id
1 'polypeptide(L)' 'LHNQGEPCVMGQKQIFMKRRPGNYCMLGKDYSRILSAESCICRAHDFECDYGYERRSDGNCRPSFWFNPSTVSRSC' A
#
# COMPACT_ATOMS: atom_id res chain seq x y z
N LEU A 1 -10.18 4.73 -8.60
CA LEU A 1 -9.16 4.54 -7.54
C LEU A 1 -9.89 4.39 -6.21
N HIS A 2 -9.71 3.27 -5.51
CA HIS A 2 -10.44 2.93 -4.28
C HIS A 2 -9.83 3.64 -3.05
N ASN A 3 -9.55 4.94 -3.13
CA ASN A 3 -9.17 5.74 -1.97
C ASN A 3 -10.40 6.54 -1.55
N GLN A 4 -11.17 6.00 -0.60
CA GLN A 4 -12.36 6.64 -0.02
C GLN A 4 -11.96 7.83 0.88
N GLY A 5 -11.04 8.69 0.43
CA GLY A 5 -10.53 9.83 1.20
C GLY A 5 -9.54 9.47 2.32
N GLU A 6 -9.13 8.22 2.45
CA GLU A 6 -8.14 7.85 3.46
C GLU A 6 -6.72 8.29 3.03
N PRO A 7 -6.00 9.05 3.87
CA PRO A 7 -4.72 9.64 3.51
C PRO A 7 -3.54 8.66 3.61
N CYS A 8 -3.80 7.38 3.88
CA CYS A 8 -2.79 6.35 4.10
C CYS A 8 -2.66 5.45 2.86
N VAL A 9 -1.53 5.55 2.16
CA VAL A 9 -1.21 4.73 0.98
C VAL A 9 0.11 4.01 1.28
N MET A 10 0.13 2.69 1.11
CA MET A 10 1.30 1.85 1.45
C MET A 10 1.79 2.06 2.89
N GLY A 11 0.85 2.13 3.85
CA GLY A 11 1.18 2.37 5.26
C GLY A 11 1.75 3.76 5.58
N GLN A 12 1.71 4.72 4.64
CA GLN A 12 2.23 6.07 4.86
C GLN A 12 1.24 7.16 4.44
N LYS A 13 1.21 8.23 5.23
CA LYS A 13 0.57 9.51 4.89
C LYS A 13 1.63 10.50 4.45
N GLN A 14 1.55 10.93 3.20
CA GLN A 14 2.53 11.84 2.61
C GLN A 14 1.91 13.19 2.28
N ILE A 15 2.57 14.26 2.71
CA ILE A 15 2.18 15.64 2.38
C ILE A 15 3.16 16.18 1.32
N PHE A 16 2.60 16.66 0.21
CA PHE A 16 3.39 17.18 -0.91
C PHE A 16 3.27 18.69 -1.03
N MET A 17 4.38 19.34 -1.37
CA MET A 17 4.35 20.73 -1.75
C MET A 17 3.87 20.87 -3.20
N LYS A 18 2.92 21.78 -3.44
CA LYS A 18 2.44 22.14 -4.78
C LYS A 18 2.63 23.62 -5.02
N ARG A 19 2.95 23.98 -6.26
CA ARG A 19 3.05 25.40 -6.66
C ARG A 19 1.65 26.03 -6.58
N ARG A 20 1.58 27.27 -6.07
CA ARG A 20 0.33 28.03 -6.04
C ARG A 20 -0.17 28.28 -7.48
N PRO A 21 -1.47 28.12 -7.74
CA PRO A 21 -2.05 28.46 -9.04
C PRO A 21 -1.86 29.96 -9.31
N GLY A 22 -1.58 30.34 -10.56
CA GLY A 22 -1.37 31.74 -10.98
C GLY A 22 0.05 32.28 -10.80
N ASN A 23 0.95 31.57 -10.11
CA ASN A 23 2.34 32.00 -9.97
C ASN A 23 3.23 31.41 -11.07
N TYR A 24 3.99 32.27 -11.74
CA TYR A 24 4.95 31.89 -12.79
C TYR A 24 6.39 31.96 -12.24
N CYS A 25 6.77 30.94 -11.48
CA CYS A 25 8.14 30.75 -11.00
C CYS A 25 8.67 29.37 -11.37
N MET A 26 10.00 29.27 -11.49
CA MET A 26 10.71 28.01 -11.70
C MET A 26 11.00 27.34 -10.36
N LEU A 27 10.92 26.01 -10.32
CA LEU A 27 11.33 25.24 -9.14
C LEU A 27 12.86 25.17 -9.11
N GLY A 28 13.45 25.42 -7.93
CA GLY A 28 14.91 25.30 -7.73
C GLY A 28 15.41 23.85 -7.86
N LYS A 29 16.71 23.69 -8.07
CA LYS A 29 17.36 22.36 -8.21
C LYS A 29 17.15 21.45 -6.98
N ASP A 30 17.12 22.03 -5.78
CA ASP A 30 17.03 21.29 -4.52
C ASP A 30 15.58 21.18 -3.99
N TYR A 31 14.59 21.29 -4.87
CA TYR A 31 13.19 21.24 -4.47
C TYR A 31 12.77 19.83 -4.01
N SER A 32 12.63 19.63 -2.70
CA SER A 32 11.97 18.45 -2.16
C SER A 32 10.46 18.51 -2.40
N ARG A 33 9.91 17.45 -3.00
CA ARG A 33 8.48 17.31 -3.25
C ARG A 33 7.69 16.88 -2.01
N ILE A 34 8.32 16.17 -1.08
CA ILE A 34 7.70 15.61 0.12
C ILE A 34 8.04 16.52 1.30
N LEU A 35 7.01 17.02 1.98
CA LEU A 35 7.12 17.84 3.18
C LEU A 35 7.14 16.99 4.45
N SER A 36 6.31 15.95 4.50
CA SER A 36 6.30 14.99 5.60
C SER A 36 5.81 13.62 5.13
N ALA A 37 6.28 12.58 5.81
CA ALA A 37 5.84 11.20 5.65
C ALA A 37 5.64 10.61 7.04
N GLU A 38 4.39 10.30 7.39
CA GLU A 38 4.00 9.73 8.69
C GLU A 38 3.57 8.28 8.48
N SER A 39 3.94 7.38 9.40
CA SER A 39 3.48 6.00 9.38
C SER A 39 2.03 5.89 9.82
N CYS A 40 1.26 5.04 9.16
CA CYS A 40 -0.11 4.70 9.51
C CYS A 40 -0.17 3.38 10.29
N ILE A 41 -1.25 3.18 11.05
CA ILE A 41 -1.56 1.87 11.65
C ILE A 41 -2.01 0.92 10.54
N CYS A 42 -1.46 -0.30 10.53
CA CYS A 42 -1.80 -1.33 9.54
C CYS A 42 -3.27 -1.72 9.60
N ARG A 43 -3.88 -1.91 8.43
CA ARG A 43 -5.28 -2.32 8.23
C ARG A 43 -5.33 -3.58 7.36
N ALA A 44 -6.49 -4.21 7.26
CA ALA A 44 -6.67 -5.40 6.42
C ALA A 44 -6.29 -5.20 4.93
N HIS A 45 -6.35 -3.96 4.44
CA HIS A 45 -5.94 -3.60 3.07
C HIS A 45 -4.43 -3.53 2.86
N ASP A 46 -3.63 -3.49 3.92
CA ASP A 46 -2.17 -3.45 3.85
C ASP A 46 -1.54 -4.86 3.75
N PHE A 47 -2.36 -5.91 3.77
CA PHE A 47 -1.91 -7.30 3.67
C PHE A 47 -2.33 -7.93 2.35
N GLU A 48 -1.47 -8.80 1.83
CA GLU A 48 -1.74 -9.67 0.68
C GLU A 48 -1.84 -11.13 1.11
N CYS A 49 -2.45 -11.97 0.26
CA CYS A 49 -2.51 -13.40 0.52
C CYS A 49 -1.16 -14.05 0.25
N ASP A 50 -0.73 -14.91 1.17
CA ASP A 50 0.51 -15.67 1.04
C ASP A 50 0.43 -16.71 -0.09
N TYR A 51 1.58 -17.30 -0.44
CA TYR A 51 1.68 -18.31 -1.48
C TYR A 51 0.68 -19.46 -1.28
N GLY A 52 -0.08 -19.76 -2.34
CA GLY A 52 -1.09 -20.81 -2.31
C GLY A 52 -2.40 -20.41 -1.63
N TYR A 53 -2.58 -19.14 -1.27
CA TYR A 53 -3.84 -18.58 -0.81
C TYR A 53 -4.41 -17.58 -1.82
N GLU A 54 -5.72 -17.66 -2.04
CA GLU A 54 -6.45 -16.75 -2.91
C GLU A 54 -7.46 -15.93 -2.11
N ARG A 55 -7.62 -14.66 -2.50
CA ARG A 55 -8.58 -13.75 -1.88
C ARG A 55 -9.99 -14.07 -2.38
N ARG A 56 -10.89 -14.37 -1.45
CA ARG A 56 -12.31 -14.63 -1.73
C ARG A 56 -13.12 -13.32 -1.69
N SER A 57 -14.38 -13.39 -2.10
CA SER A 57 -15.29 -12.23 -2.20
C SER A 57 -15.57 -11.56 -0.84
N ASP A 58 -15.41 -12.28 0.26
CA ASP A 58 -15.49 -11.78 1.64
C ASP A 58 -14.22 -11.03 2.08
N GLY A 59 -13.19 -10.98 1.22
CA GLY A 59 -11.91 -10.32 1.50
C GLY A 59 -10.90 -11.18 2.25
N ASN A 60 -11.28 -12.39 2.66
CA ASN A 60 -10.41 -13.33 3.38
C ASN A 60 -9.56 -14.16 2.41
N CYS A 61 -8.35 -14.53 2.86
CA CYS A 61 -7.46 -15.44 2.14
C CYS A 61 -7.78 -16.89 2.49
N ARG A 62 -7.98 -17.75 1.49
CA ARG A 62 -8.22 -19.19 1.68
C ARG A 62 -7.30 -20.00 0.78
N PRO A 63 -6.90 -21.22 1.17
CA PRO A 63 -6.07 -22.07 0.33
C PRO A 63 -6.69 -22.25 -1.06
N SER A 64 -5.88 -22.08 -2.08
CA SER A 64 -6.19 -22.46 -3.45
C SER A 64 -6.37 -23.98 -3.54
N PHE A 65 -7.14 -24.45 -4.51
CA PHE A 65 -7.46 -25.87 -4.64
C PHE A 65 -6.24 -26.78 -4.82
N TRP A 66 -5.12 -26.24 -5.33
CA TRP A 66 -3.87 -26.97 -5.57
C TRP A 66 -2.89 -26.91 -4.39
N PHE A 67 -3.15 -26.06 -3.40
CA PHE A 67 -2.25 -25.82 -2.29
C PHE A 67 -2.73 -26.53 -1.03
N ASN A 68 -1.87 -27.37 -0.46
CA ASN A 68 -2.13 -28.03 0.81
C ASN A 68 -1.19 -27.46 1.89
N PRO A 69 -1.69 -26.68 2.86
CA PRO A 69 -0.84 -26.10 3.90
C PRO A 69 -0.23 -27.15 4.85
N SER A 70 -0.77 -28.37 4.88
CA SER A 70 -0.25 -29.49 5.68
C SER A 70 0.86 -30.28 4.98
N THR A 71 1.11 -30.04 3.68
CA THR A 71 2.30 -30.62 3.05
C THR A 71 3.52 -29.83 3.51
N VAL A 72 4.18 -30.33 4.55
CA VAL A 72 5.47 -29.82 5.02
C VAL A 72 6.43 -29.77 3.82
N SER A 73 7.16 -28.66 3.69
CA SER A 73 8.23 -28.49 2.70
C SER A 73 9.02 -29.79 2.53
N ARG A 74 9.25 -30.20 1.28
CA ARG A 74 9.91 -31.48 0.94
C ARG A 74 11.33 -31.62 1.51
N SER A 75 11.89 -30.58 2.10
CA SER A 75 12.92 -30.68 3.14
C SER A 75 12.52 -29.83 4.33
N CYS A 76 12.31 -30.48 5.48
CA CYS A 76 12.34 -29.82 6.78
C CYS A 76 13.74 -29.98 7.36
#